data_AF-A0ABD4BGY5-F1
#
_entry.id   AF-A0ABD4BGY5-F1
#
_cell.length_a   1.000
_cell.length_b   1.000
_cell.length_c   1.000
_cell.angle_alpha   90.00
_cell.angle_beta   90.00
_cell.angle_gamma   90.00
#
_symmetry.space_group_name_H-M   'P 1'
#
loop_
_entity.id
_entity.type
_entity.pdbx_description
1 polymer ?
#
loop_
_entity_poly.entity_id
_entity_poly.type
_entity_poly.pdbx_seq_one_letter_code
_entity_poly.pdbx_strand_id
1 'polypeptide(L)'
;MTDYSHLHVDFKPVLMLSDKERIRFMGEPRWIGYQAAHNILDTLESLLDAPKRPRMPNLLIVGDSNNGKTTIVRHFVKNHGEGYIDEHSEAVRPVILAQAPPSADEKDLYAAILETFWMPYRRTDSKLVLRYQVIHTMRELKVRMLIIDEIHSMLTGAVSTEAHADDDLQRLELIRDRGVAVNFDDFFD
;
A
#
# COMPACT_ATOMS: atom_id res chain seq x y z
N MET A 1 2.32 25.97 -39.66
CA MET A 1 1.94 25.52 -38.30
C MET A 1 1.70 24.02 -38.40
N THR A 2 2.58 23.20 -37.82
CA THR A 2 2.38 21.76 -37.73
C THR A 2 1.26 21.48 -36.76
N ASP A 3 0.13 20.99 -37.26
CA ASP A 3 -0.98 20.56 -36.42
C ASP A 3 -0.56 19.26 -35.70
N TYR A 4 -0.36 19.34 -34.38
CA TYR A 4 0.05 18.22 -33.54
C TYR A 4 -1.17 17.32 -33.24
N SER A 5 -1.84 16.84 -34.29
CA SER A 5 -3.05 16.02 -34.20
C SER A 5 -2.79 14.62 -33.62
N HIS A 6 -1.55 14.15 -33.67
CA HIS A 6 -1.09 12.90 -33.05
C HIS A 6 -0.83 13.02 -31.54
N LEU A 7 -0.82 14.24 -30.98
CA LEU A 7 -0.58 14.46 -29.56
C LEU A 7 -1.93 14.59 -28.83
N HIS A 8 -2.10 13.81 -27.76
CA HIS A 8 -3.27 13.94 -26.91
C HIS A 8 -3.38 15.36 -26.34
N VAL A 9 -4.62 15.87 -26.25
CA VAL A 9 -4.89 17.30 -25.97
C VAL A 9 -4.22 17.77 -24.67
N ASP A 10 -4.20 16.93 -23.64
CA ASP A 10 -3.60 17.24 -22.33
C ASP A 10 -2.09 17.51 -22.39
N PHE A 11 -1.39 17.02 -23.41
CA PHE A 11 0.05 17.25 -23.58
C PHE A 11 0.36 18.43 -24.49
N LYS A 12 -0.62 19.02 -25.17
CA LYS A 12 -0.38 20.20 -26.02
C LYS A 12 0.19 21.40 -25.25
N PRO A 13 -0.25 21.72 -24.01
CA PRO A 13 0.36 22.79 -23.22
C PRO A 13 1.85 22.59 -22.96
N VAL A 14 2.32 21.33 -22.87
CA VAL A 14 3.73 20.99 -22.64
C VAL A 14 4.62 21.44 -23.79
N LEU A 15 4.09 21.53 -25.02
CA LEU A 15 4.84 22.03 -26.18
C LEU A 15 5.22 23.51 -26.06
N MET A 16 4.51 24.27 -25.23
CA MET A 16 4.77 25.69 -24.99
C MET A 16 5.82 25.92 -23.88
N LEU A 17 6.24 24.86 -23.18
CA LEU A 17 7.25 24.93 -22.13
C LEU A 17 8.66 25.02 -22.72
N SER A 18 9.60 25.55 -21.94
CA SER A 18 11.02 25.54 -22.30
C SER A 18 11.58 24.12 -22.38
N ASP A 19 12.68 23.91 -23.10
CA ASP A 19 13.31 22.58 -23.21
C ASP A 19 13.63 21.96 -21.84
N LYS A 20 14.07 22.79 -20.87
CA LYS A 20 14.36 22.36 -19.50
C LYS A 20 13.11 21.83 -18.80
N GLU A 21 11.99 22.51 -18.94
CA GLU A 21 10.71 22.11 -18.35
C GLU A 21 10.13 20.87 -19.05
N ARG A 22 10.30 20.75 -20.37
CA ARG A 22 9.90 19.55 -21.13
C ARG A 22 10.71 18.32 -20.71
N ILE A 23 12.02 18.45 -20.51
CA ILE A 23 12.87 17.37 -19.99
C ILE A 23 12.41 16.97 -18.59
N ARG A 24 12.10 17.94 -17.72
CA ARG A 24 11.55 17.65 -16.38
C ARG A 24 10.22 16.91 -16.47
N PHE A 25 9.31 17.37 -17.34
CA PHE A 25 8.01 16.75 -17.57
C PHE A 25 8.12 15.29 -18.04
N MET A 26 9.14 14.96 -18.85
CA MET A 26 9.37 13.58 -19.28
C MET A 26 9.60 12.63 -18.09
N GLY A 27 10.26 13.11 -17.03
CA GLY A 27 10.58 12.33 -15.83
C GLY A 27 9.46 12.29 -14.78
N GLU A 28 8.33 12.95 -15.01
CA GLU A 28 7.19 12.90 -14.07
C GLU A 28 6.54 11.52 -14.08
N PRO A 29 6.09 11.03 -12.90
CA PRO A 29 5.43 9.73 -12.81
C PRO A 29 4.11 9.74 -13.58
N ARG A 30 3.87 8.70 -14.37
CA ARG A 30 2.63 8.53 -15.15
C ARG A 30 1.89 7.28 -14.71
N TRP A 31 0.58 7.41 -14.58
CA TRP A 31 -0.31 6.26 -14.47
C TRP A 31 -0.49 5.62 -15.85
N ILE A 32 -0.36 4.29 -15.91
CA ILE A 32 -0.62 3.51 -17.11
C ILE A 32 -1.65 2.44 -16.73
N GLY A 33 -2.89 2.63 -17.19
CA GLY A 33 -3.99 1.71 -16.94
C GLY A 33 -3.97 0.53 -17.92
N TYR A 34 -3.11 -0.46 -17.68
CA TYR A 34 -3.16 -1.73 -18.39
C TYR A 34 -4.15 -2.70 -17.72
N GLN A 35 -4.61 -3.71 -18.44
CA GLN A 35 -5.69 -4.59 -17.98
C GLN A 35 -5.45 -5.19 -16.59
N ALA A 36 -4.24 -5.69 -16.32
CA ALA A 36 -3.93 -6.27 -15.01
C ALA A 36 -3.91 -5.22 -13.88
N ALA A 37 -3.52 -3.97 -14.15
CA ALA A 37 -3.62 -2.89 -13.18
C ALA A 37 -5.10 -2.60 -12.83
N HIS A 38 -5.97 -2.55 -13.84
CA HIS A 38 -7.41 -2.36 -13.62
C HIS A 38 -8.01 -3.50 -12.78
N ASN A 39 -7.72 -4.76 -13.12
CA ASN A 39 -8.22 -5.90 -12.36
C ASN A 39 -7.82 -5.85 -10.87
N ILE A 40 -6.59 -5.40 -10.57
CA ILE A 40 -6.11 -5.24 -9.20
C ILE A 40 -6.86 -4.10 -8.51
N LEU A 41 -7.03 -2.94 -9.17
CA LEU A 41 -7.80 -1.82 -8.62
C LEU A 41 -9.25 -2.21 -8.32
N ASP A 42 -9.93 -2.88 -9.26
CA ASP A 42 -11.31 -3.33 -9.09
C ASP A 42 -11.44 -4.29 -7.90
N THR A 43 -10.42 -5.15 -7.70
CA THR A 43 -10.37 -6.06 -6.55
C THR A 43 -10.19 -5.27 -5.24
N LEU A 44 -9.28 -4.30 -5.21
CA LEU A 44 -9.07 -3.44 -4.04
C LEU A 44 -10.32 -2.61 -3.69
N GLU A 45 -11.00 -2.05 -4.68
CA GLU A 45 -12.27 -1.33 -4.50
C GLU A 45 -13.35 -2.25 -3.93
N SER A 46 -13.49 -3.44 -4.52
CA SER A 46 -14.44 -4.46 -4.04
C SER A 46 -14.16 -4.86 -2.57
N LEU A 47 -12.90 -4.93 -2.16
CA LEU A 47 -12.52 -5.21 -0.78
C LEU A 47 -12.80 -4.05 0.17
N LEU A 48 -12.58 -2.81 -0.29
CA LEU A 48 -12.83 -1.61 0.51
C LEU A 48 -14.34 -1.40 0.79
N ASP A 49 -15.18 -1.73 -0.19
CA ASP A 49 -16.64 -1.57 -0.11
C ASP A 49 -17.36 -2.82 0.41
N ALA A 50 -16.66 -3.94 0.59
CA ALA A 50 -17.23 -5.16 1.12
C ALA A 50 -17.82 -4.93 2.53
N PRO A 51 -18.98 -5.50 2.84
CA PRO A 51 -19.52 -5.46 4.20
C PRO A 51 -18.57 -6.20 5.15
N LYS A 52 -18.47 -5.68 6.39
CA LYS A 52 -17.65 -6.32 7.43
C LYS A 52 -18.11 -7.75 7.70
N ARG A 53 -17.15 -8.67 7.80
CA ARG A 53 -17.34 -10.09 8.11
C ARG A 53 -16.41 -10.48 9.26
N PRO A 54 -16.70 -11.56 10.01
CA PRO A 54 -15.82 -12.03 11.08
C PRO A 54 -14.38 -12.29 10.64
N ARG A 55 -14.19 -12.68 9.38
CA ARG A 55 -12.87 -12.77 8.74
C ARG A 55 -12.91 -12.04 7.41
N MET A 56 -12.23 -10.91 7.34
CA MET A 56 -12.08 -10.17 6.09
C MET A 56 -11.10 -10.92 5.17
N PRO A 57 -11.39 -10.99 3.86
CA PRO A 57 -10.46 -11.59 2.90
C PRO A 57 -9.21 -10.72 2.72
N ASN A 58 -8.05 -11.38 2.66
CA ASN A 58 -6.75 -10.73 2.47
C ASN A 58 -6.33 -10.84 1.01
N LEU A 59 -5.71 -9.80 0.47
CA LEU A 59 -5.15 -9.80 -0.88
C LEU A 59 -3.63 -9.77 -0.80
N LEU A 60 -2.99 -10.70 -1.52
CA LEU A 60 -1.55 -10.67 -1.80
C LEU A 60 -1.34 -10.38 -3.29
N ILE A 61 -0.72 -9.25 -3.61
CA ILE A 61 -0.35 -8.91 -4.99
C ILE A 61 1.09 -9.35 -5.25
N VAL A 62 1.28 -10.34 -6.11
CA VAL A 62 2.59 -10.92 -6.47
C VAL A 62 2.95 -10.58 -7.91
N GLY A 63 4.24 -10.38 -8.17
CA GLY A 63 4.78 -10.29 -9.51
C GLY A 63 6.22 -9.79 -9.50
N ASP A 64 6.89 -9.81 -10.65
CA ASP A 64 8.28 -9.39 -10.70
C ASP A 64 8.50 -7.94 -10.28
N SER A 65 9.75 -7.67 -9.92
CA SER A 65 10.31 -6.33 -9.81
C SER A 65 9.90 -5.46 -10.99
N ASN A 66 9.59 -4.20 -10.73
CA ASN A 66 9.32 -3.21 -11.79
C ASN A 66 8.03 -3.44 -12.62
N ASN A 67 7.14 -4.35 -12.20
CA ASN A 67 5.82 -4.55 -12.81
C ASN A 67 4.72 -3.59 -12.29
N GLY A 68 5.11 -2.44 -11.73
CA GLY A 68 4.15 -1.40 -11.36
C GLY A 68 3.27 -1.66 -10.13
N LYS A 69 3.51 -2.73 -9.33
CA LYS A 69 2.72 -3.04 -8.11
C LYS A 69 2.59 -1.84 -7.16
N THR A 70 3.73 -1.26 -6.76
CA THR A 70 3.79 -0.04 -5.95
C THR A 70 3.05 1.12 -6.60
N THR A 71 3.14 1.26 -7.92
CA THR A 71 2.42 2.32 -8.66
C THR A 71 0.91 2.13 -8.61
N ILE A 72 0.42 0.89 -8.77
CA ILE A 72 -1.00 0.55 -8.65
C ILE A 72 -1.52 0.86 -7.25
N VAL A 73 -0.82 0.40 -6.23
CA VAL A 73 -1.20 0.64 -4.83
C VAL A 73 -1.20 2.14 -4.49
N ARG A 74 -0.16 2.88 -4.91
CA ARG A 74 -0.11 4.34 -4.71
C ARG A 74 -1.23 5.06 -5.44
N HIS A 75 -1.58 4.62 -6.65
CA HIS A 75 -2.72 5.16 -7.39
C HIS A 75 -4.03 4.89 -6.66
N PHE A 76 -4.24 3.68 -6.14
CA PHE A 76 -5.40 3.34 -5.32
C PHE A 76 -5.49 4.22 -4.06
N VAL A 77 -4.40 4.33 -3.30
CA VAL A 77 -4.35 5.13 -2.06
C VAL A 77 -4.56 6.61 -2.34
N LYS A 78 -4.07 7.13 -3.47
CA LYS A 78 -4.35 8.51 -3.89
C LYS A 78 -5.84 8.75 -4.12
N ASN A 79 -6.55 7.79 -4.72
CA ASN A 79 -7.95 7.97 -5.08
C ASN A 79 -8.91 7.63 -3.93
N HIS A 80 -8.50 6.74 -3.01
CA HIS A 80 -9.38 6.18 -1.97
C HIS A 80 -8.89 6.41 -0.55
N GLY A 81 -7.65 6.83 -0.34
CA GLY A 81 -7.00 6.91 0.98
C GLY A 81 -6.76 8.32 1.52
N GLU A 82 -7.15 9.37 0.76
CA GLU A 82 -7.08 10.74 1.26
C GLU A 82 -7.94 10.91 2.52
N GLY A 83 -7.38 11.58 3.52
CA GLY A 83 -8.07 11.84 4.78
C GLY A 83 -9.13 12.92 4.62
N TYR A 84 -10.26 12.77 5.30
CA TYR A 84 -11.36 13.74 5.29
C TYR A 84 -12.02 13.84 6.67
N ILE A 85 -12.87 14.84 6.84
CA ILE A 85 -13.74 14.98 8.02
C ILE A 85 -15.14 14.55 7.60
N ASP A 86 -15.74 13.62 8.34
CA ASP A 86 -17.08 13.13 8.03
C ASP A 86 -18.20 14.05 8.57
N GLU A 87 -19.44 13.65 8.33
CA GLU A 87 -20.65 14.37 8.77
C GLU A 87 -20.78 14.52 10.30
N HIS A 88 -20.02 13.74 11.07
CA HIS A 88 -19.97 13.79 12.52
C HIS A 88 -18.78 14.58 13.06
N SER A 89 -18.04 15.29 12.18
CA SER A 89 -16.82 16.03 12.52
C SER A 89 -15.67 15.13 13.01
N GLU A 90 -15.68 13.85 12.62
CA GLU A 90 -14.62 12.89 12.97
C GLU A 90 -13.63 12.76 11.82
N ALA A 91 -12.33 12.67 12.16
CA ALA A 91 -11.29 12.48 11.16
C ALA A 91 -11.28 11.04 10.66
N VAL A 92 -11.30 10.88 9.33
CA VAL A 92 -11.33 9.59 8.66
C VAL A 92 -10.17 9.49 7.69
N ARG A 93 -9.44 8.37 7.74
CA ARG A 93 -8.42 8.00 6.78
C ARG A 93 -8.60 6.53 6.41
N PRO A 94 -9.38 6.23 5.36
CA PRO A 94 -9.91 4.87 5.15
C PRO A 94 -8.84 3.88 4.65
N VAL A 95 -7.77 4.35 4.00
CA VAL A 95 -6.70 3.49 3.48
C VAL A 95 -5.35 3.98 3.97
N ILE A 96 -4.54 3.07 4.50
CA ILE A 96 -3.18 3.33 4.96
C ILE A 96 -2.21 2.50 4.15
N LEU A 97 -1.16 3.13 3.65
CA LEU A 97 -0.05 2.48 2.98
C LEU A 97 1.19 2.56 3.86
N ALA A 98 1.61 1.42 4.41
CA ALA A 98 2.88 1.28 5.10
C ALA A 98 3.88 0.53 4.21
N GLN A 99 5.16 0.83 4.38
CA GLN A 99 6.22 0.03 3.79
C GLN A 99 6.72 -0.94 4.84
N ALA A 100 6.85 -2.22 4.46
CA ALA A 100 7.46 -3.20 5.33
C ALA A 100 8.92 -2.80 5.66
N PRO A 101 9.34 -2.88 6.92
CA PRO A 101 10.73 -2.65 7.28
C PRO A 101 11.64 -3.73 6.66
N PRO A 102 12.92 -3.42 6.41
CA PRO A 102 13.88 -4.40 5.91
C PRO A 102 14.20 -5.50 6.93
N SER A 103 13.96 -5.23 8.23
CA SER A 103 14.03 -6.22 9.30
C SER A 103 12.74 -7.04 9.34
N ALA A 104 12.85 -8.34 9.63
CA ALA A 104 11.69 -9.18 9.90
C ALA A 104 11.15 -9.01 11.34
N ASP A 105 11.33 -7.83 11.95
CA ASP A 105 10.85 -7.53 13.30
C ASP A 105 9.47 -6.86 13.24
N GLU A 106 8.52 -7.44 13.95
CA GLU A 106 7.16 -6.92 14.09
C GLU A 106 7.12 -5.54 14.78
N LYS A 107 8.08 -5.24 15.68
CA LYS A 107 8.17 -3.90 16.30
C LYS A 107 8.46 -2.82 15.27
N ASP A 108 9.34 -3.11 14.31
CA ASP A 108 9.68 -2.18 13.24
C ASP A 108 8.52 -1.99 12.28
N LEU A 109 7.67 -3.02 12.09
CA LEU A 109 6.45 -2.88 11.30
C LEU A 109 5.44 -1.96 12.00
N TYR A 110 5.23 -2.13 13.31
CA TYR A 110 4.36 -1.22 14.06
C TYR A 110 4.88 0.21 14.04
N ALA A 111 6.20 0.41 14.17
CA ALA A 111 6.82 1.71 14.03
C ALA A 111 6.57 2.31 12.63
N ALA A 112 6.81 1.54 11.57
CA ALA A 112 6.58 1.98 10.19
C ALA A 112 5.12 2.37 9.95
N ILE A 113 4.16 1.65 10.52
CA ILE A 113 2.74 2.00 10.47
C ILE A 113 2.46 3.31 11.23
N LEU A 114 2.96 3.47 12.46
CA LEU A 114 2.78 4.69 13.26
C LEU A 114 3.37 5.93 12.58
N GLU A 115 4.49 5.77 11.86
CA GLU A 115 5.08 6.84 11.05
C GLU A 115 4.14 7.32 9.94
N THR A 116 3.32 6.45 9.36
CA THR A 116 2.32 6.85 8.34
C THR A 116 1.26 7.80 8.90
N PHE A 117 0.99 7.74 10.20
CA PHE A 117 0.05 8.59 10.92
C PHE A 117 0.71 9.83 11.54
N TRP A 118 2.04 9.96 11.42
CA TRP A 118 2.84 10.93 12.17
C TRP A 118 2.61 10.87 13.69
N MET A 119 2.31 9.67 14.20
CA MET A 119 2.07 9.46 15.63
C MET A 119 3.39 9.35 16.39
N PRO A 120 3.52 10.00 17.56
CA PRO A 120 4.69 9.85 18.40
C PRO A 120 4.72 8.43 18.99
N TYR A 121 5.86 7.76 18.88
CA TYR A 121 6.07 6.44 19.48
C TYR A 121 7.50 6.37 20.04
N ARG A 122 7.74 5.52 21.04
CA ARG A 122 9.09 5.27 21.53
C ARG A 122 9.55 3.92 21.03
N ARG A 123 10.71 3.87 20.37
CA ARG A 123 11.32 2.60 19.92
C ARG A 123 11.61 1.63 21.08
N THR A 124 11.75 2.16 22.29
CA THR A 124 11.94 1.39 23.53
C THR A 124 10.65 0.74 24.05
N ASP A 125 9.47 1.18 23.59
CA ASP A 125 8.20 0.61 24.04
C ASP A 125 8.12 -0.88 23.67
N SER A 126 7.37 -1.65 24.47
CA SER A 126 7.22 -3.08 24.20
C SER A 126 6.43 -3.31 22.91
N LYS A 127 6.62 -4.48 22.29
CA LYS A 127 5.86 -4.88 21.09
C LYS A 127 4.35 -4.76 21.30
N LEU A 128 3.88 -5.16 22.48
CA LEU A 128 2.48 -5.10 22.86
C LEU A 128 1.94 -3.66 22.90
N VAL A 129 2.73 -2.71 23.46
CA VAL A 129 2.35 -1.30 23.52
C VAL A 129 2.25 -0.71 22.12
N LEU A 130 3.24 -0.95 21.26
CA LEU A 130 3.23 -0.48 19.87
C LEU A 130 2.06 -1.07 19.07
N ARG A 131 1.77 -2.38 19.23
CA ARG A 131 0.60 -3.04 18.62
C ARG A 131 -0.69 -2.33 19.02
N TYR A 132 -0.93 -2.15 20.31
CA TYR A 132 -2.15 -1.47 20.77
C TYR A 132 -2.25 -0.01 20.31
N GLN A 133 -1.12 0.68 20.18
CA GLN A 133 -1.11 2.04 19.67
C GLN A 133 -1.50 2.11 18.19
N VAL A 134 -0.97 1.23 17.35
CA VAL A 134 -1.36 1.10 15.93
C VAL A 134 -2.85 0.83 15.82
N ILE A 135 -3.31 -0.17 16.56
CA ILE A 135 -4.70 -0.58 16.69
C ILE A 135 -5.61 0.60 17.03
N HIS A 136 -5.25 1.38 18.06
CA HIS A 136 -6.07 2.47 18.56
C HIS A 136 -6.14 3.60 17.53
N THR A 137 -4.98 3.97 16.98
CA THR A 137 -4.87 5.00 15.94
C THR A 137 -5.71 4.66 14.71
N MET A 138 -5.67 3.40 14.27
CA MET A 138 -6.46 2.97 13.13
C MET A 138 -7.96 2.99 13.39
N ARG A 139 -8.40 2.64 14.61
CA ARG A 139 -9.80 2.73 15.01
C ARG A 139 -10.28 4.18 15.09
N GLU A 140 -9.47 5.05 15.68
CA GLU A 140 -9.75 6.49 15.79
C GLU A 140 -9.92 7.14 14.41
N LEU A 141 -9.02 6.80 13.46
CA LEU A 141 -9.07 7.30 12.09
C LEU A 141 -9.99 6.50 11.16
N LYS A 142 -10.78 5.56 11.71
CA LYS A 142 -11.71 4.71 10.97
C LYS A 142 -11.07 4.06 9.72
N VAL A 143 -9.84 3.59 9.87
CA VAL A 143 -9.13 2.87 8.80
C VAL A 143 -9.92 1.62 8.44
N ARG A 144 -10.13 1.42 7.14
CA ARG A 144 -10.83 0.25 6.58
C ARG A 144 -9.87 -0.71 5.88
N MET A 145 -8.72 -0.22 5.44
CA MET A 145 -7.74 -0.99 4.71
C MET A 145 -6.31 -0.57 5.09
N LEU A 146 -5.51 -1.53 5.57
CA LEU A 146 -4.07 -1.40 5.67
C LEU A 146 -3.44 -2.15 4.50
N ILE A 147 -2.60 -1.44 3.76
CA ILE A 147 -1.78 -1.97 2.67
C ILE A 147 -0.33 -1.93 3.11
N ILE A 148 0.36 -3.08 3.04
CA ILE A 148 1.78 -3.18 3.36
C ILE A 148 2.55 -3.49 2.07
N ASP A 149 3.31 -2.51 1.59
CA ASP A 149 4.18 -2.66 0.42
C ASP A 149 5.49 -3.36 0.81
N GLU A 150 6.07 -4.12 -0.13
CA GLU A 150 7.33 -4.85 0.04
C GLU A 150 7.34 -5.88 1.21
N ILE A 151 6.20 -6.51 1.53
CA ILE A 151 6.02 -7.47 2.66
C ILE A 151 6.98 -8.68 2.61
N HIS A 152 7.48 -9.03 1.43
CA HIS A 152 8.42 -10.14 1.22
C HIS A 152 9.70 -10.00 2.07
N SER A 153 10.14 -8.76 2.34
CA SER A 153 11.28 -8.47 3.25
C SER A 153 11.08 -9.11 4.63
N MET A 154 9.89 -9.00 5.20
CA MET A 154 9.57 -9.61 6.49
C MET A 154 9.36 -11.12 6.40
N LEU A 155 8.72 -11.59 5.33
CA LEU A 155 8.41 -13.01 5.16
C LEU A 155 9.67 -13.86 4.96
N THR A 156 10.75 -13.29 4.43
CA THR A 156 12.04 -13.99 4.31
C THR A 156 12.76 -14.20 5.63
N GLY A 157 12.56 -13.34 6.65
CA GLY A 157 13.23 -13.48 7.95
C GLY A 157 12.47 -14.30 8.99
N ALA A 158 11.15 -14.48 8.85
CA ALA A 158 10.37 -15.35 9.74
C ALA A 158 10.71 -16.85 9.58
N VAL A 159 11.15 -17.25 8.39
CA VAL A 159 11.39 -18.66 8.01
C VAL A 159 12.74 -19.21 8.52
N SER A 160 13.64 -18.37 9.04
CA SER A 160 14.88 -18.86 9.68
C SER A 160 14.66 -19.44 11.09
N THR A 161 13.41 -19.47 11.58
CA THR A 161 13.04 -20.10 12.85
C THR A 161 12.09 -21.27 12.56
N GLU A 162 12.52 -22.47 12.96
CA GLU A 162 12.10 -23.80 12.52
C GLU A 162 10.59 -24.14 12.50
N ALA A 163 10.29 -25.11 11.61
CA ALA A 163 9.18 -26.08 11.59
C ALA A 163 7.86 -25.69 10.87
N HIS A 164 7.83 -25.87 9.54
CA HIS A 164 6.81 -26.60 8.75
C HIS A 164 7.10 -26.45 7.24
N ALA A 165 8.18 -27.08 6.76
CA ALA A 165 8.80 -26.70 5.50
C ALA A 165 7.96 -26.97 4.23
N ASP A 166 7.23 -28.07 4.09
CA ASP A 166 6.86 -28.51 2.73
C ASP A 166 5.61 -27.85 2.11
N ASP A 167 4.56 -27.51 2.89
CA ASP A 167 3.38 -26.79 2.37
C ASP A 167 3.61 -25.27 2.33
N ASP A 168 4.46 -24.77 3.23
CA ASP A 168 4.88 -23.38 3.26
C ASP A 168 5.88 -23.08 2.14
N LEU A 169 6.75 -24.01 1.74
CA LEU A 169 7.70 -23.79 0.64
C LEU A 169 7.02 -23.46 -0.70
N GLN A 170 5.87 -24.10 -1.04
CA GLN A 170 5.11 -23.75 -2.24
C GLN A 170 4.43 -22.37 -2.14
N ARG A 171 3.93 -22.00 -0.95
CA ARG A 171 3.43 -20.64 -0.70
C ARG A 171 4.56 -19.60 -0.67
N LEU A 172 5.76 -19.99 -0.24
CA LEU A 172 6.96 -19.16 -0.12
C LEU A 172 7.63 -18.89 -1.46
N GLU A 173 7.61 -19.82 -2.42
CA GLU A 173 8.04 -19.52 -3.81
C GLU A 173 7.15 -18.44 -4.44
N LEU A 174 5.86 -18.41 -4.11
CA LEU A 174 4.93 -17.37 -4.56
C LEU A 174 5.12 -16.02 -3.83
N ILE A 175 5.64 -16.05 -2.61
CA ILE A 175 5.78 -14.87 -1.72
C ILE A 175 7.17 -14.23 -1.81
N ARG A 176 8.21 -15.01 -2.12
CA ARG A 176 9.61 -14.56 -2.18
C ARG A 176 9.81 -13.41 -3.15
N ASP A 177 9.01 -13.37 -4.21
CA ASP A 177 9.00 -12.32 -5.21
C ASP A 177 7.85 -11.34 -4.99
N ARG A 178 8.06 -10.45 -4.01
CA ARG A 178 7.38 -9.14 -3.90
C ARG A 178 5.86 -9.19 -3.79
N GLY A 179 5.40 -9.40 -2.56
CA GLY A 179 4.00 -9.23 -2.16
C GLY A 179 3.63 -7.82 -1.69
N VAL A 180 2.36 -7.45 -1.87
CA VAL A 180 1.66 -6.41 -1.09
C VAL A 180 0.54 -7.09 -0.32
N ALA A 181 0.49 -6.96 1.01
CA ALA A 181 -0.55 -7.57 1.84
C ALA A 181 -1.61 -6.54 2.24
N VAL A 182 -2.89 -6.94 2.15
CA VAL A 182 -4.03 -6.15 2.61
C VAL A 182 -4.69 -6.88 3.79
N ASN A 183 -4.57 -6.38 5.02
CA ASN A 183 -5.48 -6.74 6.13
C ASN A 183 -5.43 -5.77 7.32
N PHE A 184 -6.58 -5.55 7.94
CA PHE A 184 -6.80 -4.73 9.13
C PHE A 184 -7.18 -5.55 10.39
N ASP A 185 -7.78 -6.75 10.30
CA ASP A 185 -8.52 -7.30 11.46
C ASP A 185 -7.98 -8.61 12.10
N ASP A 186 -7.01 -9.32 11.53
CA ASP A 186 -6.46 -10.57 12.16
C ASP A 186 -5.57 -10.29 13.41
N PHE A 187 -5.38 -9.03 13.82
CA PHE A 187 -4.57 -8.64 14.99
C PHE A 187 -5.40 -8.39 16.26
N PHE A 188 -6.67 -8.80 16.29
CA PHE A 188 -7.60 -8.32 17.31
C PHE A 188 -8.38 -9.37 18.11
N ASP A 189 -8.24 -10.64 17.75
CA ASP A 189 -8.64 -11.75 18.63
C ASP A 189 -7.51 -12.12 19.62
#